data_AF-A0A535L018-F1
#
_entry.id   AF-A0A535L018-F1
#
_cell.length_a   1.000
_cell.length_b   1.000
_cell.length_c   1.000
_cell.angle_alpha   90.00
_cell.angle_beta   90.00
_cell.angle_gamma   90.00
#
_symmetry.space_group_name_H-M   'P 1'
#
loop_
_entity.id
_entity.type
_entity.pdbx_description
1 polymer ?
#
loop_
_entity_poly.entity_id
_entity_poly.type
_entity_poly.pdbx_seq_one_letter_code
_entity_poly.pdbx_strand_id
1 'polypeptide(L)' 'GLGSAVAEVVVITHPVPMRILGVPGVFAPTGSASWLLDYFGLTAQGIFDAALELRGRKG' A
#
# COMPACT_ATOMS: atom_id res chain seq x y z
N GLY A 1 2.79 8.45 8.64
CA GLY A 1 2.74 6.99 8.91
C GLY A 1 3.92 6.28 8.26
N LEU A 2 4.02 4.95 8.40
CA LEU A 2 5.18 4.18 7.91
C LEU A 2 5.50 4.44 6.43
N GLY A 3 4.49 4.36 5.54
CA GLY A 3 4.69 4.57 4.11
C GLY A 3 5.30 5.92 3.74
N SER A 4 4.96 6.98 4.48
CA SER A 4 5.55 8.32 4.28
C SER A 4 7.00 8.40 4.73
N ALA A 5 7.34 7.77 5.86
CA ALA A 5 8.72 7.75 6.36
C ALA A 5 9.65 7.00 5.39
N VAL A 6 9.17 5.89 4.82
CA VAL A 6 9.92 5.16 3.78
C VAL A 6 10.02 6.00 2.49
N ALA A 7 8.93 6.65 2.07
CA ALA A 7 8.93 7.51 0.88
C ALA A 7 9.99 8.61 0.95
N GLU A 8 10.10 9.27 2.10
CA GLU A 8 11.05 10.35 2.33
C GLU A 8 12.51 9.87 2.18
N VAL A 9 12.85 8.74 2.79
CA VAL A 9 14.19 8.16 2.64
C VAL A 9 14.44 7.72 1.20
N VAL A 10 13.48 7.05 0.56
CA VAL A 10 13.62 6.54 -0.82
C VAL A 10 13.83 7.68 -1.81
N VAL A 11 13.03 8.75 -1.75
CA VAL A 11 13.13 9.86 -2.71
C VAL A 11 14.42 10.66 -2.55
N ILE A 12 14.99 10.72 -1.34
CA ILE A 12 16.25 11.41 -1.08
C ILE A 12 17.46 10.55 -1.50
N THR A 13 17.40 9.23 -1.28
CA THR A 13 18.58 8.35 -1.40
C THR A 13 18.66 7.56 -2.70
N HIS A 14 17.55 6.98 -3.16
CA HIS A 14 17.49 6.15 -4.36
C HIS A 14 16.05 6.05 -4.88
N PRO A 15 15.58 6.99 -5.72
CA PRO A 15 14.21 7.00 -6.21
C PRO A 15 13.88 5.73 -7.00
N VAL A 16 12.84 5.02 -6.56
CA VAL A 16 12.31 3.82 -7.23
C VAL A 16 10.78 3.88 -7.26
N PRO A 17 10.12 3.16 -8.19
CA PRO A 17 8.67 3.02 -8.17
C PRO A 17 8.19 2.52 -6.80
N MET A 18 7.19 3.20 -6.24
CA MET A 18 6.65 2.88 -4.93
C MET A 18 5.12 2.99 -4.91
N ARG A 19 4.48 2.27 -3.98
CA ARG A 19 3.04 2.34 -3.69
C ARG A 19 2.82 2.26 -2.20
N ILE A 20 1.99 3.16 -1.66
CA ILE A 20 1.57 3.11 -0.26
C ILE A 20 0.30 2.27 -0.17
N LEU A 21 0.31 1.21 0.65
CA LEU A 21 -0.86 0.40 0.96
C LEU A 21 -1.37 0.77 2.36
N GLY A 22 -2.66 1.09 2.44
CA GLY A 22 -3.33 1.48 3.68
C GLY A 22 -4.76 1.94 3.41
N VAL A 23 -5.45 2.42 4.45
CA VAL A 23 -6.80 3.00 4.30
C VAL A 23 -6.69 4.38 3.64
N PRO A 24 -7.43 4.67 2.54
CA PRO A 24 -7.19 5.84 1.68
C PRO A 24 -7.78 7.15 2.22
N GLY A 25 -7.47 7.51 3.47
CA GLY A 25 -7.91 8.78 4.07
C GLY A 25 -9.43 8.94 4.21
N VAL A 26 -10.19 7.83 4.11
CA VAL A 26 -11.64 7.77 4.28
C VAL A 26 -11.99 7.11 5.61
N PHE A 27 -13.18 7.40 6.12
CA PHE A 27 -13.73 6.62 7.22
C PHE A 27 -13.97 5.18 6.75
N ALA A 28 -13.46 4.23 7.52
CA ALA A 28 -13.72 2.83 7.26
C ALA A 28 -15.21 2.51 7.51
N PRO A 29 -15.84 1.70 6.63
CA PRO A 29 -17.17 1.17 6.91
C PRO A 29 -17.18 0.33 8.19
N THR A 30 -18.35 0.09 8.77
CA THR A 30 -18.48 -0.81 9.92
C THR A 30 -18.43 -2.27 9.46
N GLY A 31 -17.54 -3.05 10.07
CA GLY A 31 -17.37 -4.46 9.76
C GLY A 31 -16.33 -5.12 10.66
N SER A 32 -16.12 -6.42 10.49
CA SER A 32 -15.02 -7.11 11.18
C SER A 32 -13.67 -6.63 10.65
N ALA A 33 -12.62 -6.79 11.47
CA ALA A 33 -11.26 -6.46 11.05
C ALA A 33 -10.83 -7.24 9.79
N SER A 34 -11.18 -8.52 9.69
CA SER A 34 -10.87 -9.34 8.51
C SER A 34 -11.53 -8.79 7.25
N TRP A 35 -12.82 -8.49 7.33
CA TRP A 35 -13.56 -7.93 6.20
C TRP A 35 -13.02 -6.55 5.80
N LEU A 36 -12.58 -5.73 6.76
CA LEU A 36 -11.95 -4.44 6.46
C LEU A 36 -10.61 -4.60 5.72
N LEU A 37 -9.80 -5.59 6.12
CA LEU A 37 -8.55 -5.88 5.41
C LEU A 37 -8.83 -6.36 3.99
N ASP A 38 -9.83 -7.22 3.78
CA ASP A 38 -10.29 -7.63 2.46
C ASP A 38 -10.79 -6.43 1.63
N TYR A 39 -11.66 -5.60 2.21
CA TYR A 39 -12.26 -4.43 1.57
C TYR A 39 -11.21 -3.44 1.07
N PHE A 40 -10.14 -3.23 1.83
CA PHE A 40 -9.04 -2.33 1.45
C PHE A 40 -7.90 -3.03 0.70
N GLY A 41 -8.01 -4.33 0.40
CA GLY A 41 -6.94 -5.08 -0.27
C GLY A 41 -5.67 -5.24 0.57
N LEU A 42 -5.78 -5.14 1.90
CA LEU A 42 -4.69 -5.24 2.87
C LEU A 42 -4.48 -6.67 3.37
N THR A 43 -4.87 -7.67 2.57
CA THR A 43 -4.56 -9.08 2.83
C THR A 43 -3.21 -9.47 2.26
N ALA A 44 -2.69 -10.64 2.66
CA ALA A 44 -1.46 -11.18 2.09
C ALA A 44 -1.53 -11.26 0.55
N GLN A 45 -2.66 -11.72 0.00
CA GLN A 45 -2.87 -11.79 -1.45
C GLN A 45 -2.94 -10.41 -2.08
N GLY A 46 -3.68 -9.46 -1.48
CA GLY A 46 -3.77 -8.09 -2.00
C GLY A 46 -2.42 -7.36 -2.02
N ILE A 47 -1.59 -7.57 -0.99
CA ILE A 47 -0.23 -7.02 -0.92
C ILE A 47 0.66 -7.66 -2.00
N PHE A 48 0.58 -8.99 -2.19
CA PHE A 48 1.31 -9.71 -3.23
C PHE A 48 0.96 -9.18 -4.63
N ASP A 49 -0.32 -9.05 -4.94
CA ASP A 49 -0.78 -8.56 -6.24
C ASP A 49 -0.36 -7.11 -6.48
N ALA A 50 -0.45 -6.26 -5.45
CA ALA A 50 0.01 -4.87 -5.52
C ALA A 50 1.52 -4.76 -5.80
N ALA A 51 2.34 -5.66 -5.23
CA ALA A 51 3.77 -5.71 -5.49
C ALA A 51 4.08 -6.15 -6.93
N LEU A 52 3.37 -7.16 -7.45
CA LEU A 52 3.52 -7.60 -8.85
C LEU A 52 3.09 -6.51 -9.83
N GLU A 53 1.98 -5.83 -9.55
CA GLU A 53 1.51 -4.71 -10.37
C GLU A 53 2.54 -3.57 -10.38
N LEU A 54 3.12 -3.23 -9.22
CA LEU A 54 4.14 -2.20 -9.10
C LEU A 54 5.39 -2.54 -9.91
N ARG A 55 5.85 -3.81 -9.85
CA ARG A 55 7.00 -4.29 -10.63
C ARG A 55 6.77 -4.18 -12.15
N GLY A 56 5.53 -4.30 -12.60
CA GLY A 56 5.16 -4.15 -14.02
C GLY A 56 5.21 -2.71 -14.54
N ARG A 57 5.25 -1.71 -13.66
CA ARG A 57 5.35 -0.30 -14.03
C ARG A 57 6.80 0.01 -14.35
N LYS A 58 7.10 0.30 -15.62
CA LYS A 58 8.37 0.92 -16.00
C LYS A 58 8.37 2.36 -15.48
N GLY A 59 9.42 2.73 -14.75
CA GLY A 59 9.70 4.13 -14.35
C GLY A 59 10.14 4.97 -15.52
#